data_AF-A0A819THG9-F1
#
_entry.id   AF-A0A819THG9-F1
#
_cell.length_a   1.000
_cell.length_b   1.000
_cell.length_c   1.000
_cell.angle_alpha   90.00
_cell.angle_beta   90.00
_cell.angle_gamma   90.00
#
_symmetry.space_group_name_H-M   'P 1'
#
loop_
_entity.id
_entity.type
_entity.pdbx_description
1 polymer ?
#
loop_
_entity_poly.entity_id
_entity_poly.type
_entity_poly.pdbx_seq_one_letter_code
_entity_poly.pdbx_strand_id
1 'polypeptide(L)'
;MYFLVLFEPTHKRAIYQNDNLMEKLTVKDLLEWICKQFHFESSTGETGNRRLSLIYNNTELQLHWFLQDVNIRFGATVRCMVKE
;
A
#
# COMPACT_ATOMS: atom_id res chain seq x y z
N MET A 1 -0.08 14.73 2.59
CA MET A 1 -0.07 14.23 1.19
C MET A 1 -1.14 13.15 1.08
N TYR A 2 -2.00 13.17 0.05
CA TYR A 2 -3.02 12.13 -0.14
C TYR A 2 -2.95 11.47 -1.52
N PHE A 3 -3.20 10.16 -1.56
CA PHE A 3 -3.34 9.37 -2.78
C PHE A 3 -4.36 8.26 -2.58
N LEU A 4 -4.92 7.78 -3.69
CA LEU A 4 -5.90 6.70 -3.71
C LEU A 4 -5.16 5.36 -3.66
N VAL A 5 -5.61 4.46 -2.79
CA VAL A 5 -5.20 3.07 -2.79
C VAL A 5 -6.35 2.23 -3.35
N LEU A 6 -6.06 1.49 -4.41
CA LEU A 6 -6.97 0.52 -5.01
C LEU A 6 -6.51 -0.88 -4.63
N PHE A 7 -7.34 -1.61 -3.89
CA PHE A 7 -7.09 -2.98 -3.51
C PHE A 7 -7.68 -3.90 -4.58
N GLU A 8 -6.86 -4.32 -5.55
CA GLU A 8 -7.27 -5.11 -6.72
C GLU A 8 -8.04 -6.39 -6.34
N PRO A 9 -7.66 -7.19 -5.30
CA PRO A 9 -8.37 -8.42 -4.96
C PRO A 9 -9.86 -8.26 -4.66
N THR A 10 -10.28 -7.06 -4.23
CA THR A 10 -11.68 -6.78 -3.88
C THR A 10 -12.24 -5.58 -4.64
N HIS A 11 -11.46 -4.96 -5.52
CA HIS A 11 -11.73 -3.67 -6.16
C HIS A 11 -12.11 -2.53 -5.18
N LYS A 12 -11.87 -2.72 -3.88
CA LYS A 12 -12.15 -1.70 -2.86
C LYS A 12 -11.12 -0.58 -2.94
N ARG A 13 -11.55 0.61 -2.52
CA ARG A 13 -10.76 1.83 -2.58
C ARG A 13 -10.66 2.44 -1.20
N ALA A 14 -9.48 2.92 -0.83
CA ALA A 14 -9.25 3.68 0.38
C ALA A 14 -8.36 4.87 0.05
N ILE A 15 -8.60 6.01 0.70
CA ILE A 15 -7.75 7.18 0.53
C ILE A 15 -6.73 7.15 1.65
N TYR A 16 -5.46 7.03 1.28
CA TYR A 16 -4.38 7.21 2.25
C TYR A 16 -4.08 8.70 2.37
N GLN A 17 -4.28 9.24 3.57
CA GLN A 17 -3.94 10.60 3.91
C GLN A 17 -2.87 10.56 5.00
N ASN A 18 -1.68 11.06 4.66
CA ASN A 18 -0.67 11.35 5.68
C ASN A 18 -0.84 12.80 6.14
N ASP A 19 -1.41 12.96 7.33
CA ASP A 19 -1.55 14.24 8.05
C ASP A 19 -0.23 14.72 8.68
N ASN A 20 0.75 13.82 8.88
CA ASN A 20 2.02 14.13 9.50
C ASN A 20 3.17 14.16 8.48
N LEU A 21 3.30 15.30 7.80
CA LEU A 21 4.29 15.50 6.72
C LEU A 21 5.76 15.35 7.17
N MET A 22 6.04 15.38 8.47
CA MET A 22 7.40 15.22 9.01
C MET A 22 7.82 13.75 9.19
N GLU A 23 6.87 12.81 9.18
CA GLU A 23 7.15 11.40 9.33
C GLU A 23 7.47 10.77 7.97
N LYS A 24 8.70 10.24 7.84
CA LYS A 24 9.09 9.46 6.67
C LYS A 24 8.40 8.09 6.77
N LEU A 25 7.53 7.80 5.81
CA LEU A 25 6.73 6.59 5.80
C LEU A 25 7.25 5.69 4.69
N THR A 26 7.36 4.41 4.98
CA THR A 26 7.79 3.43 4.00
C THR A 26 6.61 2.78 3.30
N VAL A 27 6.88 2.11 2.19
CA VAL A 27 5.93 1.25 1.48
C VAL A 27 5.42 0.15 2.41
N LYS A 28 6.25 -0.35 3.33
CA LYS A 28 5.84 -1.29 4.37
C LYS A 28 4.75 -0.70 5.27
N ASP A 29 4.93 0.52 5.78
CA ASP A 29 3.93 1.18 6.63
C ASP A 29 2.60 1.34 5.89
N LEU A 30 2.66 1.71 4.61
CA LEU A 30 1.47 1.78 3.75
C LEU A 30 0.80 0.41 3.59
N LEU A 31 1.57 -0.65 3.37
CA LEU A 31 1.02 -2.00 3.28
C LEU A 31 0.36 -2.46 4.58
N GLU A 32 0.97 -2.18 5.72
CA GLU A 32 0.38 -2.48 7.03
C GLU A 32 -0.93 -1.71 7.25
N TRP A 33 -0.98 -0.44 6.83
CA TRP A 33 -2.21 0.34 6.84
C TRP A 33 -3.28 -0.25 5.91
N ILE A 34 -2.92 -0.66 4.69
CA ILE A 34 -3.82 -1.32 3.73
C ILE A 34 -4.39 -2.60 4.32
N CYS A 35 -3.56 -3.44 4.93
CA CYS A 35 -4.02 -4.65 5.60
C CYS A 35 -5.09 -4.33 6.66
N LYS A 36 -4.83 -3.33 7.51
CA LYS A 36 -5.79 -2.88 8.53
C LYS A 36 -7.08 -2.32 7.91
N GLN A 37 -6.99 -1.46 6.90
CA GLN A 37 -8.14 -0.81 6.29
C GLN A 37 -9.06 -1.77 5.55
N PHE A 38 -8.50 -2.72 4.81
CA PHE A 38 -9.30 -3.67 4.04
C PHE A 38 -9.62 -4.94 4.83
N HIS A 39 -9.30 -4.97 6.14
CA HIS A 39 -9.38 -6.16 6.99
C HIS A 39 -8.72 -7.38 6.32
N PHE A 40 -7.63 -7.13 5.60
CA PHE A 40 -6.81 -8.18 5.03
C PHE A 40 -5.92 -8.68 6.15
N GLU A 41 -6.23 -9.85 6.70
CA GLU A 41 -5.34 -10.52 7.63
C GLU A 41 -3.99 -10.72 6.94
N SER A 42 -2.97 -10.01 7.41
CA SER A 42 -1.59 -10.46 7.25
C SER A 42 -1.54 -11.79 7.99
N SER A 43 -1.87 -12.90 7.31
CA SER A 43 -1.90 -14.22 7.92
C SER A 43 -0.49 -14.64 8.34
N THR A 44 -0.02 -14.13 9.48
CA THR A 44 1.03 -14.74 10.28
C THR A 44 0.44 -15.93 11.05
N GLY A 45 -0.15 -16.86 10.30
CA GLY A 45 -0.93 -17.98 10.81
C GLY A 45 -1.24 -19.00 9.72
N GLU A 46 -0.22 -19.74 9.29
CA GLU A 46 -0.30 -21.11 8.78
C GLU A 46 -1.14 -21.49 7.53
N THR A 47 -1.72 -20.58 6.74
CA THR A 47 -2.26 -20.98 5.42
C THR A 47 -2.15 -19.89 4.34
N GLY A 48 -1.08 -19.98 3.53
CA GLY A 48 -0.93 -19.24 2.27
C GLY A 48 0.02 -18.05 2.34
N ASN A 49 1.14 -18.15 1.62
CA ASN A 49 2.15 -17.10 1.41
C ASN A 49 1.61 -15.91 0.57
N ARG A 50 0.44 -15.34 0.90
CA ARG A 50 -0.12 -14.21 0.17
C ARG A 50 0.65 -12.94 0.50
N ARG A 51 1.68 -12.64 -0.30
CA ARG A 51 2.47 -11.41 -0.16
C ARG A 51 1.78 -10.28 -0.91
N LEU A 52 1.42 -9.20 -0.23
CA LEU A 52 0.93 -8.00 -0.91
C LEU A 52 2.08 -7.27 -1.60
N SER A 53 1.80 -6.73 -2.78
CA SER A 53 2.71 -5.87 -3.54
C SER A 53 1.99 -4.61 -3.97
N LEU A 54 2.67 -3.47 -3.83
CA LEU A 54 2.16 -2.18 -4.26
C LEU A 54 2.73 -1.84 -5.62
N ILE A 55 1.87 -1.45 -6.55
CA ILE A 55 2.23 -1.05 -7.91
C ILE A 55 1.79 0.39 -8.11
N TYR A 56 2.75 1.22 -8.48
CA TYR A 56 2.53 2.61 -8.82
C TYR A 56 3.20 2.90 -10.17
N ASN A 57 2.46 3.48 -11.12
CA ASN A 57 2.97 3.71 -12.49
C ASN A 57 3.65 2.48 -13.11
N ASN A 58 3.02 1.31 -12.99
CA ASN A 58 3.55 0.03 -13.51
C ASN A 58 4.90 -0.41 -12.90
N THR A 59 5.30 0.21 -11.79
CA THR A 59 6.50 -0.14 -11.02
C THR A 59 6.08 -0.72 -9.69
N GLU A 60 6.65 -1.89 -9.36
CA GLU A 60 6.47 -2.50 -8.05
C GLU A 60 7.33 -1.78 -7.01
N LEU A 61 6.65 -1.27 -5.98
CA LEU A 61 7.27 -0.56 -4.88
C LEU A 61 7.89 -1.53 -3.88
N GLN A 62 9.14 -1.27 -3.52
CA GLN A 62 9.86 -2.09 -2.55
C GLN A 62 9.53 -1.65 -1.12
N LEU A 63 9.43 -2.61 -0.19
CA LEU A 63 9.03 -2.38 1.21
C LEU A 63 9.85 -1.29 1.92
N HIS A 64 11.14 -1.21 1.63
CA HIS A 64 12.07 -0.25 2.25
C HIS A 64 12.09 1.12 1.57
N TRP A 65 11.35 1.31 0.47
CA TRP A 65 11.25 2.62 -0.18
C TRP A 65 10.40 3.56 0.65
N PHE A 66 10.81 4.82 0.72
CA PHE A 66 10.02 5.87 1.32
C PHE A 66 8.96 6.34 0.33
N LEU A 67 7.72 6.50 0.79
CA LEU A 67 6.62 7.03 -0.04
C LEU A 67 6.95 8.42 -0.59
N GLN A 68 7.75 9.20 0.15
CA GLN A 68 8.25 10.50 -0.27
C GLN A 68 9.22 10.41 -1.45
N ASP A 69 10.09 9.39 -1.50
CA ASP A 69 11.05 9.16 -2.60
C ASP A 69 10.35 8.63 -3.86
N VAL A 70 9.29 7.85 -3.70
CA VAL A 70 8.48 7.34 -4.84
C VAL A 70 7.78 8.47 -5.60
N ASN A 71 7.72 9.69 -5.04
CA ASN A 71 7.13 10.87 -5.64
C ASN A 71 5.70 10.61 -6.17
N ILE A 72 4.90 9.91 -5.35
CA ILE A 72 3.51 9.60 -5.69
C ILE A 72 2.76 10.91 -5.81
N ARG A 73 2.25 11.22 -7.00
CA ARG A 73 1.53 12.47 -7.22
C ARG A 73 0.25 12.51 -6.37
N PHE A 74 -0.11 13.71 -5.98
CA PHE A 74 -1.38 13.98 -5.31
C PHE A 74 -2.56 13.48 -6.14
N GLY A 75 -3.47 12.73 -5.51
CA GLY A 75 -4.61 12.10 -6.18
C GLY A 75 -4.24 10.94 -7.12
N ALA A 76 -2.98 10.50 -7.15
CA ALA A 76 -2.61 9.34 -7.94
C ALA A 76 -3.15 8.04 -7.32
N THR A 77 -3.20 6.98 -8.12
CA THR A 77 -3.69 5.67 -7.66
C THR A 77 -2.53 4.70 -7.49
N VAL A 78 -2.41 4.13 -6.30
CA VAL A 78 -1.52 3.01 -5.99
C VAL A 78 -2.36 1.74 -5.99
N ARG A 79 -1.97 0.76 -6.79
CA ARG A 79 -2.63 -0.55 -6.85
C ARG A 79 -1.97 -1.47 -5.84
N CYS A 80 -2.78 -2.19 -5.08
CA CYS A 80 -2.32 -3.25 -4.20
C CYS A 80 -2.80 -4.59 -4.76
N MET A 81 -1.86 -5.49 -5.03
CA MET A 81 -2.11 -6.83 -5.58
C MET A 81 -1.61 -7.89 -4.60
N VAL A 82 -2.27 -9.05 -4.59
CA VAL A 82 -1.79 -10.24 -3.90
C VAL A 82 -0.86 -10.99 -4.85
N LYS A 83 0.35 -11.30 -4.40
CA LYS A 83 1.22 -12.28 -5.04
C LYS A 83 0.94 -13.65 -4.43
N GLU A 84 0.71 -14.62 -5.30
CA GLU A 84 0.61 -16.05 -5.00
C GLU A 84 2.00 -16.70 -4.95
#